data_AF-A0A1J4SCL9-F1
#
_entry.id   AF-A0A1J4SCL9-F1
#
_cell.length_a   1.000
_cell.length_b   1.000
_cell.length_c   1.000
_cell.angle_alpha   90.00
_cell.angle_beta   90.00
_cell.angle_gamma   90.00
#
_symmetry.space_group_name_H-M   'P 1'
#
loop_
_entity.id
_entity.type
_entity.pdbx_description
1 polymer ?
#
loop_
_entity_poly.entity_id
_entity_poly.type
_entity_poly.pdbx_seq_one_letter_code
_entity_poly.pdbx_strand_id
1 'polypeptide(L)'
;MKEAKDALEDPTDISDDVEVLVRFIKAPITDVELITLYTNSQNPVSEAQLKANDSIQKRLKRDFDNYSPPYFYSIKEGDWRILSRDEKQKYENRVINMIQAAQVLYAFLKDPAFARRYRIELFSKKYHEIFKKDIKIEEVLLPWRILQVVDNNIRMFRMDDFNKMKRNPSQFDEENRNKILRREFLIYSNLLFLYFFHLLIRKRYGDYTPKVVNKLLNNQLDDRVQQLFDYIVAVLEFSERITAERNLPRYLKNIQNISLLYREVEKEIEKDKARRKDILEETFPN
;
A
#
# COMPACT_ATOMS: atom_id res chain seq x y z
N MET A 1 1.29 -36.03 0.63
CA MET A 1 0.94 -34.61 0.91
C MET A 1 0.47 -34.35 2.35
N LYS A 2 0.15 -35.37 3.16
CA LYS A 2 -0.29 -35.20 4.55
C LYS A 2 0.84 -35.35 5.60
N GLU A 3 1.98 -35.92 5.22
CA GLU A 3 3.09 -36.23 6.14
C GLU A 3 4.17 -35.14 6.23
N ALA A 4 4.18 -34.16 5.32
CA ALA A 4 5.21 -33.11 5.31
C ALA A 4 4.85 -31.85 6.12
N LYS A 5 3.74 -31.88 6.89
CA LYS A 5 3.22 -30.71 7.62
C LYS A 5 3.52 -30.71 9.12
N ASP A 6 3.96 -31.81 9.69
CA ASP A 6 4.08 -31.97 11.15
C ASP A 6 5.53 -31.87 11.67
N ALA A 7 6.51 -31.47 10.85
CA ALA A 7 7.94 -31.57 11.19
C ALA A 7 8.71 -30.23 11.21
N LEU A 8 8.05 -29.10 11.50
CA LEU A 8 8.73 -27.81 11.67
C LEU A 8 8.33 -27.18 13.01
N GLU A 9 8.70 -27.85 14.09
CA GLU A 9 8.85 -27.24 15.41
C GLU A 9 10.33 -26.87 15.60
N ASP A 10 10.57 -25.59 15.87
CA ASP A 10 11.84 -24.94 16.22
C ASP A 10 12.88 -24.66 15.08
N PRO A 11 13.12 -23.38 14.69
CA PRO A 11 14.07 -23.02 13.61
C PRO A 11 15.56 -23.23 13.95
N THR A 12 15.87 -23.68 15.16
CA THR A 12 17.24 -23.91 15.66
C THR A 12 17.66 -25.38 15.70
N ASP A 13 16.77 -26.32 15.38
CA ASP A 13 17.08 -27.76 15.38
C ASP A 13 17.36 -28.27 13.97
N ILE A 14 18.43 -27.75 13.35
CA ILE A 14 18.97 -28.37 12.14
C ILE A 14 19.80 -29.55 12.64
N SER A 15 19.24 -30.76 12.54
CA SER A 15 19.94 -32.01 12.86
C SER A 15 21.35 -32.02 12.26
N ASP A 16 22.34 -32.50 13.02
CA ASP A 16 23.71 -32.70 12.53
C ASP A 16 23.75 -33.69 11.33
N ASP A 17 22.67 -34.45 11.12
CA ASP A 17 22.48 -35.40 10.01
C ASP A 17 21.78 -34.77 8.78
N VAL A 18 21.87 -33.45 8.58
CA VAL A 18 21.37 -32.82 7.36
C VAL A 18 22.35 -33.05 6.20
N GLU A 19 21.99 -33.98 5.33
CA GLU A 19 22.69 -34.19 4.06
C GLU A 19 22.22 -33.17 3.02
N VAL A 20 23.12 -32.28 2.61
CA VAL A 20 22.87 -31.36 1.49
C VAL A 20 23.39 -32.01 0.21
N LEU A 21 22.51 -32.25 -0.75
CA LEU A 21 22.90 -32.70 -2.08
C LEU A 21 23.63 -31.56 -2.80
N VAL A 22 24.96 -31.66 -2.89
CA VAL A 22 25.79 -30.72 -3.65
C VAL A 22 26.16 -31.34 -4.98
N ARG A 23 25.90 -30.63 -6.07
CA ARG A 23 26.32 -31.02 -7.43
C ARG A 23 27.35 -30.04 -7.96
N PHE A 24 28.57 -30.50 -8.19
CA PHE A 24 29.59 -29.74 -8.90
C PHE A 24 29.43 -29.95 -10.40
N ILE A 25 29.30 -28.86 -11.14
CA ILE A 25 29.21 -28.88 -12.60
C ILE A 25 30.47 -28.20 -13.13
N LYS A 26 31.28 -28.96 -13.89
CA LYS A 26 32.42 -28.42 -14.61
C LYS A 26 31.95 -27.93 -15.98
N ALA A 27 32.06 -26.64 -16.21
CA ALA A 27 31.71 -26.00 -17.48
C ALA A 27 32.87 -25.11 -17.97
N PRO A 28 32.98 -24.83 -19.27
CA PRO A 28 33.87 -23.80 -19.80
C PRO A 28 33.55 -22.44 -19.16
N ILE A 29 34.57 -21.60 -18.92
CA ILE A 29 34.39 -20.25 -18.33
C ILE A 29 33.34 -19.42 -19.08
N THR A 30 33.25 -19.60 -20.40
CA THR A 30 32.27 -18.92 -21.27
C THR A 30 30.81 -19.24 -20.93
N ASP A 31 30.55 -20.42 -20.36
CA ASP A 31 29.20 -20.92 -20.12
C ASP A 31 28.75 -20.72 -18.66
N VAL A 32 29.68 -20.34 -17.77
CA VAL A 32 29.39 -20.08 -16.35
C VAL A 32 28.38 -18.94 -16.19
N GLU A 33 28.49 -17.89 -17.00
CA GLU A 33 27.54 -16.77 -16.99
C GLU A 33 26.15 -17.20 -17.46
N LEU A 34 26.06 -17.99 -18.53
CA LEU A 34 24.81 -18.53 -19.06
C LEU A 34 24.13 -19.45 -18.03
N ILE A 35 24.89 -20.37 -17.43
CA ILE A 35 24.39 -21.27 -16.39
C ILE A 35 23.92 -20.46 -15.18
N THR A 36 24.66 -19.43 -14.75
CA THR A 36 24.24 -18.56 -13.64
C THR A 36 22.96 -17.78 -13.96
N LEU A 37 22.82 -17.27 -15.18
CA LEU A 37 21.62 -16.58 -15.67
C LEU A 37 20.39 -17.51 -15.75
N TYR A 38 20.55 -18.73 -16.29
CA TYR A 38 19.44 -19.66 -16.48
C TYR A 38 19.11 -20.48 -15.22
N THR A 39 20.04 -20.71 -14.31
CA THR A 39 19.74 -21.37 -13.01
C THR A 39 19.01 -20.41 -12.07
N ASN A 40 19.33 -19.11 -12.12
CA ASN A 40 18.50 -18.06 -11.49
C ASN A 40 17.11 -17.92 -12.13
N SER A 41 16.92 -18.36 -13.38
CA SER A 41 15.59 -18.32 -14.02
C SER A 41 14.62 -19.37 -13.47
N GLN A 42 15.11 -20.42 -12.79
CA GLN A 42 14.27 -21.47 -12.21
C GLN A 42 13.71 -21.10 -10.82
N ASN A 43 14.37 -20.21 -10.07
CA ASN A 43 13.86 -19.59 -8.84
C ASN A 43 14.34 -18.13 -8.77
N PRO A 44 13.77 -17.21 -9.55
CA PRO A 44 14.24 -15.83 -9.58
C PRO A 44 14.06 -15.20 -8.20
N VAL A 45 15.18 -14.91 -7.54
CA VAL A 45 15.20 -14.12 -6.31
C VAL A 45 14.71 -12.73 -6.68
N SER A 46 13.58 -12.33 -6.11
CA SER A 46 13.00 -11.01 -6.37
C SER A 46 13.89 -9.91 -5.79
N GLU A 47 13.90 -8.74 -6.44
CA GLU A 47 14.55 -7.52 -5.95
C GLU A 47 14.16 -7.19 -4.50
N ALA A 48 12.91 -7.47 -4.12
CA ALA A 48 12.44 -7.31 -2.75
C ALA A 48 13.13 -8.28 -1.78
N GLN A 49 13.27 -9.56 -2.15
CA GLN A 49 13.98 -10.54 -1.33
C GLN A 49 15.45 -10.17 -1.10
N LEU A 50 16.12 -9.58 -2.10
CA LEU A 50 17.49 -9.08 -1.94
C LEU A 50 17.59 -7.98 -0.88
N LYS A 51 16.52 -7.19 -0.66
CA LYS A 51 16.47 -6.13 0.35
C LYS A 51 16.11 -6.62 1.76
N ALA A 52 15.69 -7.88 1.93
CA ALA A 52 15.35 -8.39 3.26
C ALA A 52 16.54 -8.38 4.24
N ASN A 53 17.78 -8.47 3.73
CA ASN A 53 18.99 -8.40 4.55
C ASN A 53 19.54 -6.99 4.75
N ASP A 54 18.95 -5.98 4.11
CA ASP A 54 19.37 -4.59 4.18
C ASP A 54 19.22 -4.03 5.61
N SER A 55 20.21 -3.24 6.02
CA SER A 55 20.26 -2.67 7.38
C SER A 55 19.05 -1.80 7.72
N ILE A 56 18.46 -1.10 6.73
CA ILE A 56 17.28 -0.26 6.93
C ILE A 56 16.06 -1.12 7.25
N GLN A 57 15.86 -2.23 6.54
CA GLN A 57 14.72 -3.13 6.77
C GLN A 57 14.82 -3.87 8.10
N LYS A 58 16.03 -4.32 8.47
CA LYS A 58 16.29 -4.91 9.78
C LYS A 58 16.05 -3.93 10.92
N ARG A 59 16.47 -2.67 10.75
CA ARG A 59 16.20 -1.60 11.72
C ARG A 59 14.69 -1.36 11.84
N LEU A 60 13.99 -1.11 10.73
CA LEU A 60 12.54 -0.91 10.72
C LEU A 60 11.80 -2.08 11.38
N LYS A 61 12.21 -3.32 11.11
CA LYS A 61 11.63 -4.51 11.75
C LYS A 61 11.73 -4.45 13.27
N ARG A 62 12.90 -4.10 13.81
CA ARG A 62 13.13 -3.94 15.25
C ARG A 62 12.34 -2.77 15.82
N ASP A 63 12.35 -1.63 15.13
CA ASP A 63 11.68 -0.41 15.59
C ASP A 63 10.16 -0.61 15.64
N PHE A 64 9.57 -1.28 14.65
CA PHE A 64 8.14 -1.65 14.67
C PHE A 64 7.80 -2.67 15.77
N ASP A 65 8.69 -3.62 16.05
CA ASP A 65 8.51 -4.60 17.13
C ASP A 65 8.54 -3.96 18.53
N ASN A 66 9.32 -2.89 18.68
CA ASN A 66 9.44 -2.10 19.91
C ASN A 66 8.43 -0.94 20.01
N TYR A 67 7.64 -0.70 18.97
CA TYR A 67 6.62 0.35 18.99
C TYR A 67 5.46 -0.02 19.92
N SER A 68 4.69 0.98 20.37
CA SER A 68 3.53 0.75 21.24
C SER A 68 2.25 1.31 20.59
N PRO A 69 1.26 0.45 20.27
CA PRO A 69 1.34 -1.01 20.30
C PRO A 69 2.25 -1.58 19.19
N PRO A 70 2.80 -2.80 19.33
CA PRO A 70 3.78 -3.32 18.39
C PRO A 70 3.16 -3.73 17.05
N TYR A 71 3.97 -3.63 15.99
CA TYR A 71 3.61 -4.02 14.63
C TYR A 71 4.54 -5.12 14.13
N PHE A 72 3.99 -6.13 13.46
CA PHE A 72 4.80 -7.12 12.78
C PHE A 72 5.20 -6.62 11.40
N TYR A 73 6.45 -6.19 11.26
CA TYR A 73 7.02 -5.84 9.96
C TYR A 73 7.62 -7.07 9.27
N SER A 74 6.95 -7.54 8.22
CA SER A 74 7.32 -8.70 7.40
C SER A 74 8.26 -8.24 6.28
N ILE A 75 9.53 -8.66 6.37
CA ILE A 75 10.57 -8.34 5.40
C ILE A 75 10.86 -9.50 4.43
N LYS A 76 10.52 -10.74 4.81
CA LYS A 76 10.47 -11.89 3.90
C LYS A 76 9.04 -12.41 3.76
N GLU A 77 8.78 -13.01 2.62
CA GLU A 77 7.51 -13.66 2.33
C GLU A 77 7.33 -14.87 3.26
N GLY A 78 6.15 -14.99 3.86
CA GLY A 78 5.85 -16.10 4.78
C GLY A 78 6.28 -15.88 6.24
N ASP A 79 7.05 -14.84 6.56
CA ASP A 79 7.51 -14.54 7.93
C ASP A 79 6.37 -14.53 8.97
N TRP A 80 5.20 -14.01 8.59
CA TRP A 80 4.03 -14.01 9.48
C TRP A 80 3.42 -15.41 9.64
N ARG A 81 3.48 -16.25 8.61
CA ARG A 81 2.80 -17.55 8.61
C ARG A 81 3.46 -18.54 9.56
N ILE A 82 4.80 -18.47 9.66
CA ILE A 82 5.62 -19.36 10.50
C ILE A 82 5.50 -19.07 12.00
N LEU A 83 5.04 -17.88 12.40
CA LEU A 83 4.82 -17.57 13.80
C LEU A 83 3.71 -18.45 14.41
N SER A 84 3.92 -18.89 15.63
CA SER A 84 2.91 -19.52 16.47
C SER A 84 1.73 -18.57 16.74
N ARG A 85 0.64 -19.13 17.30
CA ARG A 85 -0.55 -18.33 17.65
C ARG A 85 -0.24 -17.29 18.72
N ASP A 86 0.57 -17.66 19.71
CA ASP A 86 0.91 -16.80 20.84
C ASP A 86 1.82 -15.64 20.40
N GLU A 87 2.78 -15.91 19.50
CA GLU A 87 3.60 -14.85 18.89
C GLU A 87 2.77 -13.89 18.04
N LYS A 88 1.76 -14.39 17.30
CA LYS A 88 0.85 -13.54 16.52
C LYS A 88 -0.02 -12.66 17.41
N GLN A 89 -0.39 -13.14 18.60
CA GLN A 89 -1.26 -12.41 19.52
C GLN A 89 -0.66 -11.08 19.96
N LYS A 90 0.67 -11.00 20.15
CA LYS A 90 1.40 -9.75 20.46
C LYS A 90 1.02 -8.59 19.53
N TYR A 91 0.80 -8.89 18.26
CA TYR A 91 0.58 -7.87 17.23
C TYR A 91 -0.89 -7.61 16.94
N GLU A 92 -1.85 -8.39 17.46
CA GLU A 92 -3.28 -8.21 17.18
C GLU A 92 -3.61 -8.02 15.67
N ASN A 93 -2.91 -8.77 14.80
CA ASN A 93 -2.98 -8.65 13.33
C ASN A 93 -2.47 -7.32 12.72
N ARG A 94 -1.76 -6.48 13.49
CA ARG A 94 -1.02 -5.30 13.01
C ARG A 94 0.20 -5.73 12.17
N VAL A 95 -0.06 -6.17 10.94
CA VAL A 95 0.97 -6.72 10.04
C VAL A 95 1.23 -5.74 8.90
N ILE A 96 2.49 -5.34 8.75
CA ILE A 96 2.96 -4.49 7.66
C ILE A 96 3.93 -5.31 6.81
N ASN A 97 3.64 -5.49 5.53
CA ASN A 97 4.55 -6.14 4.60
C ASN A 97 5.45 -5.12 3.90
N MET A 98 6.76 -5.41 3.78
CA MET A 98 7.74 -4.53 3.16
C MET A 98 7.38 -4.11 1.73
N ILE A 99 6.85 -5.02 0.90
CA ILE A 99 6.43 -4.71 -0.48
C ILE A 99 5.26 -3.72 -0.45
N GLN A 100 4.27 -3.96 0.41
CA GLN A 100 3.14 -3.05 0.57
C GLN A 100 3.60 -1.69 1.12
N ALA A 101 4.49 -1.68 2.12
CA ALA A 101 5.06 -0.45 2.69
C ALA A 101 5.75 0.40 1.61
N ALA A 102 6.56 -0.24 0.74
CA ALA A 102 7.21 0.46 -0.37
C ALA A 102 6.21 1.07 -1.35
N GLN A 103 5.17 0.30 -1.74
CA GLN A 103 4.10 0.80 -2.61
C GLN A 103 3.35 1.97 -1.98
N VAL A 104 2.99 1.84 -0.70
CA VAL A 104 2.22 2.84 0.05
C VAL A 104 3.01 4.13 0.18
N LEU A 105 4.27 4.05 0.62
CA LEU A 105 5.14 5.21 0.76
C LEU A 105 5.34 5.93 -0.57
N TYR A 106 5.64 5.18 -1.65
CA TYR A 106 5.87 5.80 -2.95
C TYR A 106 4.59 6.38 -3.56
N ALA A 107 3.45 5.72 -3.38
CA ALA A 107 2.16 6.24 -3.81
C ALA A 107 1.79 7.52 -3.06
N PHE A 108 1.96 7.52 -1.73
CA PHE A 108 1.66 8.64 -0.87
C PHE A 108 2.54 9.84 -1.22
N LEU A 109 3.86 9.66 -1.34
CA LEU A 109 4.80 10.77 -1.50
C LEU A 109 5.03 11.24 -2.95
N LYS A 110 4.81 10.38 -3.95
CA LYS A 110 5.33 10.62 -5.32
C LYS A 110 4.33 10.33 -6.42
N ASP A 111 4.12 9.05 -6.72
CA ASP A 111 3.40 8.62 -7.90
C ASP A 111 2.62 7.31 -7.63
N PRO A 112 1.31 7.40 -7.35
CA PRO A 112 0.48 6.23 -7.12
C PRO A 112 0.32 5.34 -8.35
N ALA A 113 0.43 5.88 -9.56
CA ALA A 113 0.30 5.10 -10.78
C ALA A 113 1.55 4.25 -11.04
N PHE A 114 2.73 4.80 -10.77
CA PHE A 114 3.98 4.05 -10.80
C PHE A 114 4.01 2.99 -9.70
N ALA A 115 3.68 3.37 -8.46
CA ALA A 115 3.65 2.45 -7.31
C ALA A 115 2.77 1.23 -7.57
N ARG A 116 1.63 1.41 -8.26
CA ARG A 116 0.74 0.31 -8.64
C ARG A 116 1.36 -0.64 -9.65
N ARG A 117 2.02 -0.10 -10.68
CA ARG A 117 2.42 -0.87 -11.86
C ARG A 117 3.79 -1.50 -11.75
N TYR A 118 4.74 -0.80 -11.14
CA TYR A 118 6.15 -1.15 -11.20
C TYR A 118 6.67 -1.57 -9.83
N ARG A 119 6.01 -2.57 -9.22
CA ARG A 119 6.38 -3.10 -7.90
C ARG A 119 7.85 -3.50 -7.79
N ILE A 120 8.37 -4.18 -8.81
CA ILE A 120 9.77 -4.61 -8.86
C ILE A 120 10.70 -3.39 -8.87
N GLU A 121 10.35 -2.35 -9.63
CA GLU A 121 11.16 -1.13 -9.74
C GLU A 121 11.20 -0.30 -8.45
N LEU A 122 10.24 -0.49 -7.55
CA LEU A 122 10.29 0.12 -6.22
C LEU A 122 11.52 -0.36 -5.43
N PHE A 123 11.96 -1.60 -5.66
CA PHE A 123 13.08 -2.22 -4.96
C PHE A 123 14.40 -2.13 -5.74
N SER A 124 14.36 -2.10 -7.08
CA SER A 124 15.57 -1.97 -7.89
C SER A 124 15.97 -0.51 -8.16
N LYS A 125 15.02 0.38 -8.45
CA LYS A 125 15.30 1.77 -8.87
C LYS A 125 14.98 2.82 -7.81
N LYS A 126 13.94 2.60 -7.01
CA LYS A 126 13.39 3.62 -6.09
C LYS A 126 13.67 3.36 -4.61
N TYR A 127 14.38 2.27 -4.29
CA TYR A 127 14.49 1.78 -2.92
C TYR A 127 15.03 2.83 -1.94
N HIS A 128 16.14 3.50 -2.26
CA HIS A 128 16.74 4.52 -1.39
C HIS A 128 16.00 5.87 -1.41
N GLU A 129 15.12 6.10 -2.40
CA GLU A 129 14.19 7.24 -2.40
C GLU A 129 13.04 6.99 -1.40
N ILE A 130 12.56 5.74 -1.35
CA ILE A 130 11.46 5.29 -0.48
C ILE A 130 11.96 5.12 0.96
N PHE A 131 12.99 4.30 1.15
CA PHE A 131 13.57 3.95 2.43
C PHE A 131 14.88 4.69 2.61
N LYS A 132 14.77 5.95 3.00
CA LYS A 132 15.93 6.79 3.35
C LYS A 132 16.62 6.22 4.59
N LYS A 133 17.93 6.46 4.72
CA LYS A 133 18.72 5.92 5.83
C LYS A 133 18.16 6.33 7.19
N ASP A 134 17.57 7.51 7.31
CA ASP A 134 17.06 8.12 8.54
C ASP A 134 15.54 7.98 8.74
N ILE A 135 14.85 7.26 7.83
CA ILE A 135 13.39 7.10 7.88
C ILE A 135 12.93 6.56 9.24
N LYS A 136 11.90 7.21 9.81
CA LYS A 136 11.25 6.84 11.06
C LYS A 136 10.07 5.93 10.81
N ILE A 137 9.74 5.09 11.80
CA ILE A 137 8.62 4.15 11.68
C ILE A 137 7.28 4.87 11.51
N GLU A 138 7.12 6.03 12.13
CA GLU A 138 5.91 6.85 12.06
C GLU A 138 5.66 7.33 10.62
N GLU A 139 6.74 7.67 9.90
CA GLU A 139 6.68 8.09 8.49
C GLU A 139 6.19 6.96 7.57
N VAL A 140 6.42 5.71 7.97
CA VAL A 140 5.90 4.51 7.29
C VAL A 140 4.48 4.19 7.76
N LEU A 141 4.23 4.35 9.06
CA LEU A 141 3.00 3.95 9.73
C LEU A 141 1.81 4.83 9.32
N LEU A 142 1.98 6.14 9.23
CA LEU A 142 0.88 7.05 8.90
C LEU A 142 0.26 6.74 7.52
N PRO A 143 1.02 6.67 6.42
CA PRO A 143 0.49 6.28 5.11
C PRO A 143 -0.14 4.88 5.14
N TRP A 144 0.42 3.94 5.89
CA TRP A 144 -0.12 2.60 6.02
C TRP A 144 -1.48 2.60 6.75
N ARG A 145 -1.62 3.34 7.85
CA ARG A 145 -2.89 3.49 8.57
C ARG A 145 -3.96 4.15 7.72
N ILE A 146 -3.61 5.22 6.99
CA ILE A 146 -4.53 5.85 6.04
C ILE A 146 -4.99 4.82 5.00
N LEU A 147 -4.08 3.99 4.48
CA LEU A 147 -4.44 2.94 3.53
C LEU A 147 -5.44 1.95 4.15
N GLN A 148 -5.26 1.53 5.41
CA GLN A 148 -6.19 0.58 6.04
C GLN A 148 -7.62 1.11 6.08
N VAL A 149 -7.81 2.37 6.46
CA VAL A 149 -9.13 3.02 6.48
C VAL A 149 -9.70 3.11 5.06
N VAL A 150 -8.90 3.56 4.09
CA VAL A 150 -9.31 3.64 2.68
C VAL A 150 -9.70 2.27 2.11
N ASP A 151 -8.90 1.23 2.35
CA ASP A 151 -9.16 -0.13 1.87
C ASP A 151 -10.42 -0.70 2.53
N ASN A 152 -10.67 -0.43 3.81
CA ASN A 152 -11.89 -0.84 4.50
C ASN A 152 -13.14 -0.17 3.89
N ASN A 153 -13.08 1.14 3.62
CA ASN A 153 -14.16 1.86 2.95
C ASN A 153 -14.42 1.30 1.56
N ILE A 154 -13.38 1.14 0.75
CA ILE A 154 -13.50 0.56 -0.59
C ILE A 154 -14.11 -0.84 -0.54
N ARG A 155 -13.76 -1.68 0.45
CA ARG A 155 -14.39 -2.99 0.63
C ARG A 155 -15.89 -2.89 0.90
N MET A 156 -16.34 -1.91 1.68
CA MET A 156 -17.78 -1.68 1.89
C MET A 156 -18.49 -1.32 0.58
N PHE A 157 -17.88 -0.48 -0.27
CA PHE A 157 -18.41 -0.19 -1.62
C PHE A 157 -18.45 -1.40 -2.56
N ARG A 158 -17.62 -2.43 -2.33
CA ARG A 158 -17.65 -3.67 -3.11
C ARG A 158 -18.84 -4.57 -2.78
N MET A 159 -19.50 -4.38 -1.64
CA MET A 159 -20.52 -5.32 -1.16
C MET A 159 -21.94 -4.94 -1.60
N ASP A 160 -22.64 -5.99 -2.03
CA ASP A 160 -24.04 -6.08 -2.44
C ASP A 160 -24.49 -5.38 -3.72
N ASP A 161 -24.47 -4.07 -3.85
CA ASP A 161 -25.19 -3.40 -4.97
C ASP A 161 -24.51 -3.60 -6.33
N PHE A 162 -23.18 -3.56 -6.36
CA PHE A 162 -22.42 -3.83 -7.59
C PHE A 162 -22.54 -5.31 -8.03
N ASN A 163 -22.49 -6.24 -7.09
CA ASN A 163 -22.65 -7.66 -7.38
C ASN A 163 -24.08 -7.99 -7.80
N LYS A 164 -25.10 -7.33 -7.22
CA LYS A 164 -26.49 -7.39 -7.65
C LYS A 164 -26.67 -6.81 -9.06
N MET A 165 -26.06 -5.65 -9.36
CA MET A 165 -26.10 -5.04 -10.70
C MET A 165 -25.48 -5.96 -11.76
N LYS A 166 -24.35 -6.61 -11.48
CA LYS A 166 -23.75 -7.59 -12.40
C LYS A 166 -24.65 -8.79 -12.68
N ARG A 167 -25.40 -9.25 -11.67
CA ARG A 167 -26.29 -10.41 -11.79
C ARG A 167 -27.61 -10.04 -12.48
N ASN A 168 -28.19 -8.89 -12.14
CA ASN A 168 -29.49 -8.43 -12.60
C ASN A 168 -29.42 -6.97 -13.09
N PRO A 169 -28.75 -6.68 -14.21
CA PRO A 169 -28.53 -5.30 -14.67
C PRO A 169 -29.82 -4.55 -15.04
N SER A 170 -30.89 -5.28 -15.37
CA SER A 170 -32.22 -4.73 -15.68
C SER A 170 -32.98 -4.19 -14.47
N GLN A 171 -32.55 -4.50 -13.23
CA GLN A 171 -33.19 -4.01 -12.00
C GLN A 171 -32.78 -2.58 -11.61
N PHE A 172 -31.79 -2.02 -12.29
CA PHE A 172 -31.27 -0.68 -12.01
C PHE A 172 -31.62 0.25 -13.17
N ASP A 173 -32.18 1.41 -12.86
CA ASP A 173 -32.30 2.49 -13.84
C ASP A 173 -30.91 2.99 -14.29
N GLU A 174 -30.91 3.84 -15.32
CA GLU A 174 -29.67 4.35 -15.92
C GLU A 174 -28.87 5.24 -14.95
N GLU A 175 -29.54 6.01 -14.10
CA GLU A 175 -28.90 6.88 -13.11
C GLU A 175 -28.17 6.06 -12.04
N ASN A 176 -28.83 5.04 -11.50
CA ASN A 176 -28.27 4.13 -10.51
C ASN A 176 -27.13 3.28 -11.09
N ARG A 177 -27.26 2.81 -12.34
CA ARG A 177 -26.14 2.14 -13.04
C ARG A 177 -24.93 3.06 -13.16
N ASN A 178 -25.13 4.31 -13.56
CA ASN A 178 -24.04 5.29 -13.68
C ASN A 178 -23.38 5.57 -12.32
N LYS A 179 -24.15 5.74 -11.24
CA LYS A 179 -23.61 5.89 -9.87
C LYS A 179 -22.77 4.67 -9.47
N ILE A 180 -23.26 3.47 -9.71
CA ILE A 180 -22.54 2.23 -9.37
C ILE A 180 -21.24 2.10 -10.18
N LEU A 181 -21.26 2.38 -11.49
CA LEU A 181 -20.06 2.37 -12.33
C LEU A 181 -19.04 3.45 -11.93
N ARG A 182 -19.51 4.65 -11.52
CA ARG A 182 -18.65 5.70 -10.96
C ARG A 182 -18.07 5.30 -9.60
N ARG A 183 -18.77 4.47 -8.82
CA ARG A 183 -18.22 3.88 -7.59
C ARG A 183 -17.23 2.74 -7.87
N GLU A 184 -17.34 2.05 -8.99
CA GLU A 184 -16.34 1.06 -9.43
C GLU A 184 -14.95 1.69 -9.62
N PHE A 185 -14.87 2.96 -10.05
CA PHE A 185 -13.62 3.72 -10.06
C PHE A 185 -12.92 3.77 -8.69
N LEU A 186 -13.69 3.92 -7.61
CA LEU A 186 -13.17 4.01 -6.25
C LEU A 186 -12.47 2.71 -5.84
N ILE A 187 -12.91 1.58 -6.38
CA ILE A 187 -12.31 0.26 -6.16
C ILE A 187 -10.85 0.20 -6.58
N TYR A 188 -10.50 0.93 -7.64
CA TYR A 188 -9.15 1.00 -8.16
C TYR A 188 -8.43 2.27 -7.69
N SER A 189 -8.88 2.94 -6.64
CA SER A 189 -8.33 4.27 -6.30
C SER A 189 -7.63 4.34 -4.94
N ASN A 190 -7.42 3.22 -4.24
CA ASN A 190 -6.79 3.24 -2.92
C ASN A 190 -5.44 3.99 -2.85
N LEU A 191 -4.52 3.71 -3.79
CA LEU A 191 -3.24 4.44 -3.88
C LEU A 191 -3.42 5.89 -4.34
N LEU A 192 -4.45 6.20 -5.13
CA LEU A 192 -4.78 7.57 -5.52
C LEU A 192 -5.26 8.38 -4.32
N PHE A 193 -6.11 7.81 -3.47
CA PHE A 193 -6.53 8.44 -2.22
C PHE A 193 -5.31 8.78 -1.36
N LEU A 194 -4.39 7.83 -1.15
CA LEU A 194 -3.15 8.10 -0.40
C LEU A 194 -2.40 9.32 -0.93
N TYR A 195 -2.25 9.42 -2.25
CA TYR A 195 -1.61 10.57 -2.87
C TYR A 195 -2.38 11.88 -2.61
N PHE A 196 -3.71 11.86 -2.67
CA PHE A 196 -4.53 13.04 -2.37
C PHE A 196 -4.41 13.45 -0.91
N PHE A 197 -4.44 12.48 0.03
CA PHE A 197 -4.19 12.72 1.44
C PHE A 197 -2.83 13.41 1.65
N HIS A 198 -1.77 12.93 1.02
CA HIS A 198 -0.46 13.58 1.09
C HIS A 198 -0.49 15.03 0.60
N LEU A 199 -1.09 15.29 -0.56
CA LEU A 199 -1.15 16.65 -1.12
C LEU A 199 -1.95 17.60 -0.22
N LEU A 200 -3.05 17.13 0.37
CA LEU A 200 -3.87 17.93 1.30
C LEU A 200 -3.16 18.17 2.64
N ILE A 201 -2.50 17.15 3.19
CA ILE A 201 -1.62 17.29 4.36
C ILE A 201 -0.53 18.32 4.06
N ARG A 202 0.07 18.25 2.88
CA ARG A 202 1.13 19.18 2.48
C ARG A 202 0.63 20.61 2.34
N LYS A 203 -0.56 20.78 1.76
CA LYS A 203 -1.22 22.08 1.64
C LYS A 203 -1.52 22.69 3.02
N ARG A 204 -1.87 21.85 4.00
CA ARG A 204 -2.23 22.29 5.34
C ARG A 204 -1.03 22.58 6.25
N TYR A 205 -0.04 21.69 6.26
CA TYR A 205 1.06 21.73 7.22
C TYR A 205 2.44 22.02 6.62
N GLY A 206 2.54 22.17 5.30
CA GLY A 206 3.81 22.22 4.60
C GLY A 206 4.41 20.83 4.40
N ASP A 207 5.74 20.72 4.39
CA ASP A 207 6.38 19.46 4.03
C ASP A 207 6.08 18.31 5.01
N TYR A 208 6.06 17.09 4.46
CA TYR A 208 5.89 15.88 5.23
C TYR A 208 7.12 15.63 6.11
N THR A 209 6.99 15.94 7.40
CA THR A 209 8.06 15.86 8.40
C THR A 209 7.61 15.03 9.60
N PRO A 210 8.55 14.48 10.40
CA PRO A 210 8.20 13.73 11.61
C PRO A 210 7.27 14.49 12.57
N LYS A 211 7.39 15.82 12.65
CA LYS A 211 6.50 16.66 13.46
C LYS A 211 5.03 16.59 12.98
N VAL A 212 4.82 16.70 11.67
CA VAL A 212 3.48 16.60 11.05
C VAL A 212 2.93 15.19 11.24
N VAL A 213 3.77 14.18 11.07
CA VAL A 213 3.39 12.78 11.24
C VAL A 213 2.91 12.50 12.67
N ASN A 214 3.70 12.88 13.68
CA ASN A 214 3.34 12.65 15.08
C ASN A 214 2.07 13.39 15.48
N LYS A 215 1.83 14.56 14.89
CA LYS A 215 0.58 15.30 15.09
C LYS A 215 -0.64 14.56 14.55
N LEU A 216 -0.49 13.88 13.41
CA LEU A 216 -1.57 13.17 12.72
C LEU A 216 -1.80 11.75 13.25
N LEU A 217 -0.75 11.08 13.73
CA LEU A 217 -0.83 9.74 14.32
C LEU A 217 -1.44 9.78 15.74
N ASN A 218 -2.74 10.02 15.81
CA ASN A 218 -3.50 9.99 17.06
C ASN A 218 -4.74 9.10 16.92
N ASN A 219 -5.57 9.06 17.96
CA ASN A 219 -6.79 8.26 18.01
C ASN A 219 -7.90 8.77 17.07
N GLN A 220 -7.86 10.02 16.64
CA GLN A 220 -8.83 10.61 15.70
C GLN A 220 -8.42 10.44 14.24
N LEU A 221 -7.25 9.84 13.95
CA LEU A 221 -6.75 9.67 12.59
C LEU A 221 -7.79 8.98 11.70
N ASP A 222 -8.37 7.89 12.18
CA ASP A 222 -9.23 7.04 11.35
C ASP A 222 -10.54 7.78 11.00
N ASP A 223 -11.15 8.48 11.96
CA ASP A 223 -12.35 9.30 11.74
C ASP A 223 -12.07 10.46 10.77
N ARG A 224 -10.92 11.12 10.90
CA ARG A 224 -10.50 12.20 9.99
C ARG A 224 -10.28 11.68 8.57
N VAL A 225 -9.64 10.52 8.45
CA VAL A 225 -9.43 9.85 7.15
C VAL A 225 -10.76 9.43 6.55
N GLN A 226 -11.71 8.94 7.35
CA GLN A 226 -13.07 8.61 6.91
C GLN A 226 -13.78 9.84 6.33
N GLN A 227 -13.85 10.93 7.08
CA GLN A 227 -14.54 12.15 6.69
C GLN A 227 -13.99 12.70 5.37
N LEU A 228 -12.67 12.76 5.24
CA LEU A 228 -12.05 13.26 4.02
C LEU A 228 -12.16 12.28 2.85
N PHE A 229 -12.12 10.97 3.11
CA PHE A 229 -12.41 9.98 2.09
C PHE A 229 -13.83 10.18 1.53
N ASP A 230 -14.83 10.29 2.38
CA ASP A 230 -16.23 10.50 1.98
C ASP A 230 -16.41 11.81 1.20
N TYR A 231 -15.73 12.87 1.64
CA TYR A 231 -15.71 14.14 0.91
C TYR A 231 -15.11 14.00 -0.49
N ILE A 232 -13.92 13.40 -0.62
CA ILE A 232 -13.27 13.20 -1.92
C ILE A 232 -14.16 12.36 -2.83
N VAL A 233 -14.79 11.30 -2.31
CA VAL A 233 -15.74 10.48 -3.05
C VAL A 233 -16.90 11.33 -3.57
N ALA A 234 -17.51 12.15 -2.72
CA ALA A 234 -18.64 13.00 -3.11
C ALA A 234 -18.25 13.99 -4.22
N VAL A 235 -17.04 14.57 -4.17
CA VAL A 235 -16.55 15.46 -5.23
C VAL A 235 -16.34 14.68 -6.53
N LEU A 236 -15.69 13.53 -6.48
CA LEU A 236 -15.34 12.74 -7.66
C LEU A 236 -16.53 12.02 -8.29
N GLU A 237 -17.58 11.72 -7.53
CA GLU A 237 -18.83 11.10 -8.03
C GLU A 237 -19.51 11.96 -9.11
N PHE A 238 -19.27 13.28 -9.10
CA PHE A 238 -19.77 14.23 -10.10
C PHE A 238 -18.69 14.72 -11.08
N SER A 239 -17.51 14.09 -11.09
CA SER A 239 -16.45 14.45 -12.03
C SER A 239 -16.85 14.16 -13.48
N GLU A 240 -16.91 15.22 -14.30
CA GLU A 240 -17.12 15.10 -15.74
C GLU A 240 -15.99 14.31 -16.40
N ARG A 241 -14.75 14.42 -15.89
CA ARG A 241 -13.59 13.68 -16.42
C ARG A 241 -13.74 12.18 -16.22
N ILE A 242 -14.17 11.76 -15.03
CA ILE A 242 -14.42 10.35 -14.74
C ILE A 242 -15.57 9.85 -15.61
N THR A 243 -16.61 10.66 -15.79
CA THR A 243 -17.80 10.31 -16.58
C THR A 243 -17.48 10.17 -18.08
N ALA A 244 -16.60 11.02 -18.61
CA ALA A 244 -16.24 11.02 -20.03
C ALA A 244 -15.25 9.89 -20.40
N GLU A 245 -14.58 9.28 -19.43
CA GLU A 245 -13.51 8.31 -19.68
C GLU A 245 -14.05 6.90 -19.89
N ARG A 246 -13.68 6.28 -21.02
CA ARG A 246 -14.12 4.93 -21.39
C ARG A 246 -13.25 3.83 -20.78
N ASN A 247 -12.00 4.14 -20.42
CA ASN A 247 -11.07 3.19 -19.82
C ASN A 247 -10.39 3.80 -18.59
N LEU A 248 -11.14 3.85 -17.49
CA LEU A 248 -10.68 4.37 -16.20
C LEU A 248 -9.40 3.69 -15.68
N PRO A 249 -9.21 2.35 -15.77
CA PRO A 249 -7.96 1.72 -15.38
C PRO A 249 -6.75 2.24 -16.18
N ARG A 250 -6.90 2.57 -17.47
CA ARG A 250 -5.85 3.19 -18.28
C ARG A 250 -5.66 4.68 -17.95
N TYR A 251 -6.74 5.38 -17.64
CA TYR A 251 -6.68 6.79 -17.24
C TYR A 251 -5.92 6.98 -15.92
N LEU A 252 -6.24 6.16 -14.91
CA LEU A 252 -5.59 6.13 -13.59
C LEU A 252 -4.15 5.62 -13.60
N LYS A 253 -3.68 5.19 -14.75
CA LYS A 253 -2.28 4.82 -14.96
C LYS A 253 -1.43 6.07 -15.24
N ASN A 254 -1.99 7.21 -15.60
CA ASN A 254 -1.21 8.42 -15.86
C ASN A 254 -1.25 9.39 -14.66
N ILE A 255 -0.09 9.75 -14.12
CA ILE A 255 0.03 10.70 -13.00
C ILE A 255 -0.58 12.07 -13.32
N GLN A 256 -0.48 12.55 -14.56
CA GLN A 256 -1.05 13.83 -14.98
C GLN A 256 -2.58 13.82 -14.88
N ASN A 257 -3.19 12.68 -15.23
CA ASN A 257 -4.64 12.47 -15.10
C ASN A 257 -5.06 12.42 -13.63
N ILE A 258 -4.26 11.80 -12.77
CA ILE A 258 -4.47 11.80 -11.32
C ILE A 258 -4.38 13.23 -10.76
N SER A 259 -3.39 14.03 -11.19
CA SER A 259 -3.27 15.43 -10.81
C SER A 259 -4.42 16.31 -11.31
N LEU A 260 -5.05 15.97 -12.43
CA LEU A 260 -6.27 16.64 -12.90
C LEU A 260 -7.45 16.34 -11.97
N LEU A 261 -7.62 15.10 -11.53
CA LEU A 261 -8.64 14.73 -10.55
C LEU A 261 -8.40 15.41 -9.19
N TYR A 262 -7.15 15.48 -8.74
CA TYR A 262 -6.80 16.21 -7.52
C TYR A 262 -7.20 17.68 -7.60
N ARG A 263 -6.99 18.33 -8.75
CA ARG A 263 -7.38 19.74 -8.94
C ARG A 263 -8.88 19.97 -8.83
N GLU A 264 -9.71 18.98 -9.16
CA GLU A 264 -11.16 19.08 -8.95
C GLU A 264 -11.51 19.06 -7.46
N VAL A 265 -10.90 18.14 -6.70
CA VAL A 265 -11.02 18.09 -5.23
C VAL A 265 -10.53 19.39 -4.60
N GLU A 266 -9.36 19.86 -5.01
CA GLU A 266 -8.76 21.08 -4.49
C GLU A 266 -9.66 22.30 -4.75
N LYS A 267 -10.21 22.41 -5.96
CA LYS A 267 -11.11 23.51 -6.32
C LYS A 267 -12.37 23.52 -5.46
N GLU A 268 -12.92 22.34 -5.13
CA GLU A 268 -14.10 22.28 -4.29
C GLU A 268 -13.80 22.66 -2.83
N ILE A 269 -12.64 22.24 -2.30
CA ILE A 269 -12.19 22.65 -0.97
C ILE A 269 -12.06 24.18 -0.87
N GLU A 270 -11.48 24.83 -1.88
CA GLU A 270 -11.34 26.30 -1.87
C GLU A 270 -12.70 27.02 -1.93
N LYS A 271 -13.68 26.47 -2.67
CA LYS A 271 -15.04 27.02 -2.68
C LYS A 271 -15.71 26.88 -1.32
N ASP A 272 -15.58 25.72 -0.67
CA ASP A 272 -16.16 25.49 0.65
C ASP A 272 -15.52 26.40 1.71
N LYS A 273 -14.20 26.60 1.63
CA LYS A 273 -13.49 27.58 2.46
C LYS A 273 -14.02 29.00 2.27
N ALA A 274 -14.26 29.42 1.03
CA ALA A 274 -14.87 30.72 0.73
C ALA A 274 -16.30 30.86 1.29
N ARG A 275 -17.00 29.73 1.48
CA ARG A 275 -18.32 29.65 2.12
C ARG A 275 -18.26 29.48 3.65
N ARG A 276 -17.08 29.69 4.26
CA ARG A 276 -16.81 29.52 5.69
C ARG A 276 -16.93 28.09 6.22
N LYS A 277 -16.78 27.08 5.35
CA LYS A 277 -16.67 25.67 5.72
C LYS A 277 -15.26 25.18 5.38
N ASP A 278 -14.33 25.25 6.34
CA ASP A 278 -12.94 24.82 6.12
C ASP A 278 -12.77 23.34 6.49
N ILE A 279 -13.05 22.47 5.52
CA ILE A 279 -12.94 21.01 5.67
C ILE A 279 -11.53 20.57 6.05
N LEU A 280 -10.50 21.32 5.61
CA LEU A 280 -9.12 21.02 5.98
C LEU A 280 -8.82 21.41 7.42
N GLU A 281 -9.39 22.50 7.94
CA GLU A 281 -9.31 22.81 9.37
C GLU A 281 -10.02 21.76 10.22
N GLU A 282 -11.23 21.36 9.81
CA GLU A 282 -12.04 20.35 10.53
C GLU A 282 -11.33 18.99 10.56
N THR A 283 -10.75 18.57 9.43
CA THR A 283 -10.10 17.26 9.30
C THR A 283 -8.66 17.29 9.83
N PHE A 284 -7.94 18.40 9.63
CA PHE A 284 -6.53 18.57 9.95
C PHE A 284 -6.31 19.84 10.79
N PRO A 285 -6.77 19.85 12.05
CA PRO A 285 -6.70 21.03 12.92
C PRO A 285 -5.27 21.40 13.33
N ASN A 286 -5.09 22.66 13.74
CA ASN A 286 -3.81 23.18 14.23
C ASN A 286 -3.31 22.57 15.55
#